data_AF-A0A495J5Z2-F1
#
_entry.id   AF-A0A495J5Z2-F1
#
_cell.length_a   1.000
_cell.length_b   1.000
_cell.length_c   1.000
_cell.angle_alpha   90.00
_cell.angle_beta   90.00
_cell.angle_gamma   90.00
#
_symmetry.space_group_name_H-M   'P 1'
#
loop_
_entity.id
_entity.type
_entity.pdbx_description
1 polymer ?
#
loop_
_entity_poly.entity_id
_entity_poly.type
_entity_poly.pdbx_seq_one_letter_code
_entity_poly.pdbx_strand_id
1 'polypeptide(L)'
;MDTKGKNEAVNNEVAQVVLEDLTKEQKINTQAIHDLVTAVNGLGNKMEELKSGEKTKKADGETDYRPALDRINNKVTDIKIKIDEWQAPKKFQILLFPEQDRKLFYKIVFGRWLLYLVIMLFLNDLCKWGMHYSDTQKEIKLEQLENDHIRKSWDYLYNNNGRAVKKLMNEAYDTSERRAGK
;
A
#
# COMPACT_ATOMS: atom_id res chain seq x y z
N MET A 1 7.23 15.99 25.78
CA MET A 1 7.77 14.65 25.44
C MET A 1 6.77 13.64 25.98
N ASP A 2 5.80 13.22 25.17
CA ASP A 2 4.69 12.31 25.58
C ASP A 2 4.37 11.27 24.49
N THR A 3 5.36 10.92 23.66
CA THR A 3 5.18 9.98 22.56
C THR A 3 5.44 8.53 22.94
N LYS A 4 6.02 8.27 24.12
CA LYS A 4 6.38 6.92 24.57
C LYS A 4 5.17 6.14 25.12
N GLY A 5 4.37 6.76 25.99
CA GLY A 5 3.18 6.11 26.58
C GLY A 5 2.05 5.84 25.58
N LYS A 6 1.91 6.66 24.54
CA LYS A 6 0.85 6.49 23.52
C LYS A 6 1.11 5.30 22.58
N ASN A 7 2.37 4.98 22.31
CA ASN A 7 2.73 3.82 21.49
C ASN A 7 2.62 2.50 22.27
N GLU A 8 2.90 2.51 23.58
CA GLU A 8 2.70 1.34 24.44
C GLU A 8 1.22 0.98 24.61
N ALA A 9 0.34 1.98 24.73
CA ALA A 9 -1.10 1.76 24.77
C ALA A 9 -1.65 1.11 23.48
N VAL A 10 -1.23 1.60 22.30
CA VAL A 10 -1.64 1.05 21.00
C VAL A 10 -1.11 -0.38 20.81
N ASN A 11 0.12 -0.66 21.24
CA ASN A 11 0.68 -2.01 21.14
C ASN A 11 -0.04 -3.01 22.06
N ASN A 12 -0.44 -2.58 23.26
CA ASN A 12 -1.22 -3.41 24.17
C ASN A 12 -2.64 -3.68 23.65
N GLU A 13 -3.29 -2.70 23.02
CA GLU A 13 -4.60 -2.89 22.38
C GLU A 13 -4.50 -3.86 21.18
N VAL A 14 -3.48 -3.75 20.34
CA VAL A 14 -3.27 -4.69 19.22
C VAL A 14 -2.95 -6.09 19.74
N ALA A 15 -2.11 -6.21 20.77
CA ALA A 15 -1.80 -7.51 21.39
C ALA A 15 -3.05 -8.15 22.00
N GLN A 16 -3.92 -7.35 22.62
CA GLN A 16 -5.18 -7.84 23.20
C GLN A 16 -6.14 -8.35 22.13
N VAL A 17 -6.26 -7.65 21.00
CA VAL A 17 -7.11 -8.07 19.87
C VAL A 17 -6.59 -9.37 19.23
N VAL A 18 -5.27 -9.48 19.01
CA VAL A 18 -4.67 -10.71 18.47
C VAL A 18 -4.87 -11.89 19.42
N LEU A 19 -4.74 -11.68 20.73
CA LEU A 19 -5.00 -12.72 21.73
C LEU A 19 -6.47 -13.13 21.77
N GLU A 20 -7.39 -12.18 21.61
CA GLU A 20 -8.83 -12.46 21.55
C GLU A 20 -9.20 -13.26 20.30
N ASP A 21 -8.64 -12.90 19.14
CA ASP A 21 -8.86 -13.61 17.88
C ASP A 21 -8.26 -15.02 17.91
N LEU A 22 -7.04 -15.19 18.44
CA LEU A 22 -6.43 -16.51 18.67
C LEU A 22 -7.27 -17.39 19.61
N THR A 23 -7.85 -16.79 20.66
CA THR A 23 -8.72 -17.51 21.60
C THR A 23 -10.03 -17.95 20.94
N LYS A 24 -10.62 -17.09 20.09
CA LYS A 24 -11.82 -17.41 19.31
C LYS A 24 -11.54 -18.53 18.31
N GLU A 25 -10.45 -18.45 17.57
CA GLU A 25 -10.02 -19.51 16.63
C GLU A 25 -9.77 -20.84 17.35
N GLN A 26 -9.09 -20.82 18.51
CA GLN A 26 -8.84 -22.04 19.29
C GLN A 26 -10.14 -22.68 19.80
N LYS A 27 -11.14 -21.87 20.18
CA LYS A 27 -12.45 -22.36 20.61
C LYS A 27 -13.21 -23.03 19.46
N ILE A 28 -13.24 -22.39 18.29
CA ILE A 28 -13.88 -22.94 17.07
C ILE A 28 -13.19 -24.24 16.67
N ASN A 29 -11.86 -24.28 16.70
CA ASN A 29 -11.10 -25.48 16.34
C ASN A 29 -11.33 -26.62 17.33
N THR A 30 -11.40 -26.32 18.63
CA THR A 30 -11.71 -27.33 19.67
C THR A 30 -13.11 -27.90 19.50
N GLN A 31 -14.09 -27.07 19.14
CA GLN A 31 -15.45 -27.51 18.84
C GLN A 31 -15.49 -28.38 17.57
N ALA A 32 -14.78 -28.00 16.51
CA ALA A 32 -14.67 -28.80 15.29
C ALA A 32 -14.00 -30.16 15.54
N ILE A 33 -12.96 -30.21 16.39
CA ILE A 33 -12.31 -31.46 16.81
C ILE A 33 -13.28 -32.32 17.63
N HIS A 34 -14.03 -31.72 18.56
CA HIS A 34 -15.03 -32.45 19.35
C HIS A 34 -16.15 -33.04 18.47
N ASP A 35 -16.65 -32.26 17.51
CA ASP A 35 -17.67 -32.71 16.56
C ASP A 35 -17.14 -33.83 15.66
N LEU A 36 -15.88 -33.75 15.25
CA LEU A 36 -15.21 -34.78 14.47
C LEU A 36 -15.00 -36.06 15.30
N VAL A 37 -14.56 -35.96 16.56
CA VAL A 37 -14.44 -37.11 17.47
C VAL A 37 -15.81 -37.74 17.72
N THR A 38 -16.86 -36.93 17.88
CA THR A 38 -18.23 -37.41 18.05
C THR A 38 -18.73 -38.13 16.79
N ALA A 39 -18.44 -37.59 15.61
CA ALA A 39 -18.76 -38.22 14.33
C ALA A 39 -17.99 -39.54 14.13
N VAL A 40 -16.71 -39.58 14.48
CA VAL A 40 -15.86 -40.78 14.40
C VAL A 40 -16.31 -41.84 15.40
N ASN A 41 -16.63 -41.48 16.63
CA ASN A 41 -17.19 -42.40 17.62
C ASN A 41 -18.57 -42.91 17.20
N GLY A 42 -19.41 -42.05 16.62
CA GLY A 42 -20.68 -42.46 16.03
C GLY A 42 -20.51 -43.42 14.85
N LEU A 43 -19.45 -43.25 14.06
CA LEU A 43 -19.09 -44.15 12.97
C LEU A 43 -18.54 -45.48 13.50
N GLY A 44 -17.71 -45.44 14.54
CA GLY A 44 -17.15 -46.60 15.24
C GLY A 44 -18.23 -47.46 15.86
N ASN A 45 -19.19 -46.85 16.55
CA ASN A 45 -20.33 -47.55 17.14
C ASN A 45 -21.21 -48.20 16.06
N LYS A 46 -21.45 -47.52 14.93
CA LYS A 46 -22.18 -48.11 13.78
C LYS A 46 -21.39 -49.22 13.09
N MET A 47 -20.05 -49.14 13.10
CA MET A 47 -19.17 -50.18 12.58
C MET A 47 -19.16 -51.42 13.49
N GLU A 48 -19.17 -51.23 14.81
CA GLU A 48 -19.34 -52.32 15.77
C GLU A 48 -20.74 -52.93 15.72
N GLU A 49 -21.78 -52.13 15.48
CA GLU A 49 -23.16 -52.61 15.28
C GLU A 49 -23.27 -53.46 14.01
N LEU A 50 -22.60 -53.07 12.92
CA LEU A 50 -22.48 -53.89 11.70
C LEU A 50 -21.71 -55.19 11.96
N LYS A 51 -20.61 -55.12 12.71
CA LYS A 51 -19.76 -56.28 13.04
C LYS A 51 -20.40 -57.23 14.06
N SER A 52 -21.30 -56.74 14.91
CA SER A 52 -22.07 -57.55 15.87
C SER A 52 -23.34 -58.13 15.26
N GLY A 53 -23.98 -57.44 14.30
CA GLY A 53 -25.04 -57.99 13.45
C GLY A 53 -24.58 -59.16 12.56
N GLU A 54 -23.29 -59.24 12.24
CA GLU A 54 -22.69 -60.35 11.49
C GLU A 54 -22.45 -61.61 12.36
N LYS A 55 -22.43 -61.49 13.69
CA LYS A 55 -22.19 -62.64 14.60
C LYS A 55 -23.43 -63.50 14.86
N THR A 56 -24.63 -63.08 14.45
CA THR A 56 -25.89 -63.79 14.73
C THR A 56 -26.47 -64.60 13.56
N LYS A 57 -25.77 -64.71 12.42
CA LYS A 57 -26.17 -65.63 11.35
C LYS A 57 -24.97 -66.40 10.79
N LYS A 58 -24.66 -67.54 11.41
CA LYS A 58 -23.95 -68.62 10.72
C LYS A 58 -24.96 -69.36 9.83
N ALA A 59 -24.90 -69.15 8.52
CA ALA A 59 -25.36 -70.11 7.53
C ALA A 59 -24.85 -69.67 6.15
N ASP A 60 -23.96 -70.51 5.58
CA ASP A 60 -23.91 -70.94 4.19
C ASP A 60 -24.50 -70.02 3.11
N GLY A 61 -23.68 -69.64 2.13
CA GLY A 61 -24.11 -68.91 0.94
C GLY A 61 -23.26 -67.68 0.67
N GLU A 62 -22.56 -67.71 -0.45
CA GLU A 62 -21.83 -66.62 -1.10
C GLU A 62 -22.66 -65.32 -1.11
N THR A 63 -22.52 -64.51 -0.06
CA THR A 63 -23.23 -63.24 0.06
C THR A 63 -22.52 -62.20 -0.77
N ASP A 64 -23.09 -61.94 -1.93
CA ASP A 64 -22.68 -60.91 -2.86
C ASP A 64 -22.44 -59.57 -2.13
N TYR A 65 -21.18 -59.14 -2.08
CA TYR A 65 -20.73 -57.88 -1.45
C TYR A 65 -21.02 -56.65 -2.33
N ARG A 66 -21.50 -56.83 -3.57
CA ARG A 66 -21.81 -55.75 -4.52
C ARG A 66 -22.75 -54.66 -3.97
N PRO A 67 -23.87 -54.95 -3.30
CA PRO A 67 -24.78 -53.90 -2.83
C PRO A 67 -24.21 -53.10 -1.65
N ALA A 68 -23.27 -53.67 -0.88
CA ALA A 68 -22.58 -52.94 0.18
C ALA A 68 -21.51 -52.01 -0.40
N LEU A 69 -20.79 -52.47 -1.43
CA LEU A 69 -19.79 -51.68 -2.16
C LEU A 69 -20.42 -50.50 -2.91
N ASP A 70 -21.58 -50.71 -3.52
CA ASP A 70 -22.35 -49.64 -4.18
C ASP A 70 -22.83 -48.56 -3.20
N ARG A 71 -23.24 -48.95 -1.98
CA ARG A 71 -23.63 -47.98 -0.95
C ARG A 71 -22.45 -47.15 -0.45
N ILE A 72 -21.26 -47.74 -0.37
CA ILE A 72 -20.04 -47.03 0.01
C ILE A 72 -19.62 -46.08 -1.11
N ASN A 73 -19.63 -46.54 -2.36
CA ASN A 73 -19.31 -45.70 -3.52
C ASN A 73 -20.27 -44.53 -3.68
N ASN A 74 -21.57 -44.74 -3.41
CA ASN A 74 -22.57 -43.66 -3.44
C ASN A 74 -22.32 -42.62 -2.33
N LYS A 75 -21.90 -43.05 -1.14
CA LYS A 75 -21.57 -42.11 -0.05
C LYS A 75 -20.26 -41.36 -0.30
N VAL A 76 -19.27 -42.02 -0.91
CA VAL A 76 -17.99 -41.39 -1.29
C VAL A 76 -18.21 -40.38 -2.41
N THR A 77 -19.09 -40.66 -3.36
CA THR A 77 -19.47 -39.71 -4.42
C THR A 77 -20.26 -38.53 -3.85
N ASP A 78 -21.16 -38.73 -2.88
CA ASP A 78 -21.82 -37.62 -2.18
C ASP A 78 -20.83 -36.72 -1.42
N ILE A 79 -19.81 -37.31 -0.78
CA ILE A 79 -18.74 -36.56 -0.11
C ILE A 79 -17.91 -35.80 -1.14
N LYS A 80 -17.58 -36.42 -2.28
CA LYS A 80 -16.87 -35.78 -3.37
C LYS A 80 -17.66 -34.61 -3.96
N ILE A 81 -18.97 -34.77 -4.16
CA ILE A 81 -19.85 -33.70 -4.64
C ILE A 81 -19.88 -32.54 -3.63
N LYS A 82 -19.98 -32.83 -2.32
CA LYS A 82 -19.90 -31.78 -1.29
C LYS A 82 -18.54 -31.10 -1.24
N ILE A 83 -17.45 -31.82 -1.48
CA ILE A 83 -16.10 -31.25 -1.56
C ILE A 83 -15.96 -30.38 -2.82
N ASP A 84 -16.50 -30.82 -3.95
CA ASP A 84 -16.51 -30.05 -5.21
C ASP A 84 -17.41 -28.79 -5.08
N GLU A 85 -18.49 -28.87 -4.30
CA GLU A 85 -19.36 -27.73 -3.96
C GLU A 85 -18.64 -26.70 -3.05
N TRP A 86 -17.71 -27.17 -2.20
CA TRP A 86 -16.81 -26.31 -1.41
C TRP A 86 -15.62 -25.78 -2.21
N GLN A 87 -15.27 -26.42 -3.33
CA GLN A 87 -14.31 -25.94 -4.32
C GLN A 87 -14.97 -25.04 -5.37
N ALA A 88 -15.93 -24.20 -4.95
CA ALA A 88 -16.32 -23.05 -5.75
C ALA A 88 -15.04 -22.32 -6.21
N PRO A 89 -14.89 -22.00 -7.51
CA PRO A 89 -13.66 -21.43 -8.03
C PRO A 89 -13.39 -20.16 -7.23
N LYS A 90 -12.29 -20.17 -6.45
CA LYS A 90 -11.79 -19.00 -5.75
C LYS A 90 -11.54 -17.94 -6.82
N LYS A 91 -12.55 -17.11 -7.07
CA LYS A 91 -12.42 -15.92 -7.89
C LYS A 91 -11.46 -15.05 -7.12
N PHE A 92 -10.19 -15.08 -7.51
CA PHE A 92 -9.23 -14.03 -7.21
C PHE A 92 -9.70 -12.77 -7.95
N GLN A 93 -10.80 -12.22 -7.50
CA GLN A 93 -11.09 -10.82 -7.72
C GLN A 93 -10.07 -10.09 -6.85
N ILE A 94 -9.04 -9.53 -7.49
CA ILE A 94 -8.32 -8.41 -6.92
C ILE A 94 -9.34 -7.28 -6.89
N LEU A 95 -10.25 -7.31 -5.92
CA LEU A 95 -10.90 -6.09 -5.48
C LEU A 95 -9.75 -5.23 -4.98
N LEU A 96 -9.66 -3.99 -5.46
CA LEU A 96 -8.75 -2.99 -4.89
C LEU A 96 -8.99 -2.78 -3.37
N PHE A 97 -10.02 -3.41 -2.77
CA PHE A 97 -10.43 -3.29 -1.38
C PHE A 97 -10.99 -4.61 -0.81
N PRO A 98 -10.45 -5.15 0.30
CA PRO A 98 -11.08 -6.27 0.99
C PRO A 98 -12.47 -5.87 1.54
N GLU A 99 -13.48 -6.75 1.47
CA GLU A 99 -14.83 -6.44 1.98
C GLU A 99 -14.88 -6.26 3.51
N GLN A 100 -14.02 -6.97 4.23
CA GLN A 100 -13.74 -6.74 5.65
C GLN A 100 -12.58 -5.74 5.76
N ASP A 101 -12.75 -4.71 6.60
CA ASP A 101 -11.75 -3.67 6.91
C ASP A 101 -11.42 -2.61 5.83
N ARG A 102 -12.38 -2.29 4.95
CA ARG A 102 -12.29 -1.12 4.04
C ARG A 102 -11.87 0.19 4.72
N LYS A 103 -12.31 0.43 5.95
CA LYS A 103 -11.99 1.65 6.72
C LYS A 103 -10.53 1.69 7.18
N LEU A 104 -9.97 0.56 7.62
CA LEU A 104 -8.58 0.49 8.07
C LEU A 104 -7.62 0.63 6.90
N PHE A 105 -7.90 -0.03 5.77
CA PHE A 105 -7.06 0.06 4.59
C PHE A 105 -7.00 1.48 4.02
N TYR A 106 -8.15 2.16 3.88
CA TYR A 106 -8.19 3.57 3.49
C TYR A 106 -7.43 4.46 4.49
N LYS A 107 -7.57 4.22 5.80
CA LYS A 107 -6.89 5.02 6.83
C LYS A 107 -5.36 4.90 6.77
N ILE A 108 -4.83 3.72 6.44
CA ILE A 108 -3.38 3.50 6.30
C ILE A 108 -2.86 4.06 4.96
N VAL A 109 -3.49 3.71 3.84
CA VAL A 109 -3.01 4.08 2.49
C VAL A 109 -3.23 5.57 2.21
N PHE A 110 -4.43 6.10 2.50
CA PHE A 110 -4.71 7.52 2.32
C PHE A 110 -4.24 8.39 3.49
N GLY A 111 -3.95 7.81 4.65
CA GLY A 111 -3.42 8.57 5.79
C GLY A 111 -1.94 8.86 5.66
N ARG A 112 -1.10 7.85 5.92
CA ARG A 112 0.35 8.06 6.05
C ARG A 112 1.07 7.98 4.70
N TRP A 113 0.69 7.03 3.85
CA TRP A 113 1.36 6.80 2.56
C TRP A 113 1.12 7.92 1.56
N LEU A 114 -0.12 8.36 1.39
CA LEU A 114 -0.45 9.52 0.56
C LEU A 114 0.26 10.78 1.04
N LEU A 115 0.32 11.00 2.36
CA LEU A 115 1.02 12.14 2.94
C LEU A 115 2.52 12.12 2.64
N TYR A 116 3.18 10.96 2.72
CA TYR A 116 4.58 10.83 2.28
C TYR A 116 4.76 11.09 0.79
N LEU A 117 3.82 10.66 -0.06
CA LEU A 117 3.85 10.95 -1.50
C LEU A 117 3.76 12.45 -1.79
N VAL A 118 2.83 13.15 -1.13
CA VAL A 118 2.68 14.60 -1.26
C VAL A 118 3.93 15.32 -0.77
N ILE A 119 4.51 14.89 0.36
CA ILE A 119 5.77 15.44 0.87
C ILE A 119 6.90 15.23 -0.15
N MET A 120 7.05 14.03 -0.70
CA MET A 120 8.09 13.75 -1.70
C MET A 120 7.96 14.60 -2.96
N LEU A 121 6.72 14.75 -3.48
CA LEU A 121 6.44 15.63 -4.60
C LEU A 121 6.77 17.09 -4.28
N PHE A 122 6.32 17.56 -3.12
CA PHE A 122 6.55 18.92 -2.68
C PHE A 122 8.05 19.22 -2.49
N LEU A 123 8.83 18.29 -1.94
CA LEU A 123 10.28 18.43 -1.87
C LEU A 123 10.94 18.49 -3.24
N ASN A 124 10.52 17.63 -4.18
CA ASN A 124 11.07 17.65 -5.54
C ASN A 124 10.78 18.98 -6.24
N ASP A 125 9.57 19.51 -6.11
CA ASP A 125 9.19 20.78 -6.72
C ASP A 125 9.89 21.96 -6.02
N LEU A 126 10.04 21.93 -4.69
CA LEU A 126 10.85 22.89 -3.94
C LEU A 126 12.33 22.86 -4.34
N CYS A 127 12.90 21.68 -4.56
CA CYS A 127 14.29 21.55 -5.00
C CYS A 127 14.47 22.11 -6.41
N LYS A 128 13.57 21.80 -7.34
CA LYS A 128 13.58 22.38 -8.69
C LYS A 128 13.43 23.90 -8.66
N TRP A 129 12.46 24.39 -7.89
CA TRP A 129 12.25 25.81 -7.71
C TRP A 129 13.46 26.49 -7.06
N GLY A 130 14.06 25.89 -6.03
CA GLY A 130 15.26 26.40 -5.36
C GLY A 130 16.48 26.45 -6.28
N MET A 131 16.68 25.45 -7.13
CA MET A 131 17.75 25.47 -8.14
C MET A 131 17.51 26.58 -9.17
N HIS A 132 16.30 26.66 -9.75
CA HIS A 132 15.97 27.71 -10.71
C HIS A 132 16.07 29.12 -10.10
N TYR A 133 15.63 29.29 -8.86
CA TYR A 133 15.73 30.55 -8.14
C TYR A 133 17.20 30.94 -7.92
N SER A 134 18.04 29.98 -7.51
CA SER A 134 19.47 30.18 -7.32
C SER A 134 20.17 30.61 -8.62
N ASP A 135 19.88 29.94 -9.73
CA ASP A 135 20.54 30.24 -11.01
C ASP A 135 20.06 31.58 -11.59
N THR A 136 18.75 31.87 -11.52
CA THR A 136 18.22 33.19 -11.91
C THR A 136 18.86 34.31 -11.09
N GLN A 137 19.06 34.10 -9.78
CA GLN A 137 19.72 35.08 -8.91
C GLN A 137 21.21 35.27 -9.25
N LYS A 138 21.90 34.23 -9.73
CA LYS A 138 23.29 34.36 -10.19
C LYS A 138 23.37 35.14 -11.50
N GLU A 139 22.48 34.86 -12.44
CA GLU A 139 22.42 35.56 -13.73
C GLU A 139 22.16 37.06 -13.52
N ILE A 140 21.15 37.40 -12.71
CA ILE A 140 20.86 38.81 -12.37
C ILE A 140 22.07 39.49 -11.73
N LYS A 141 22.79 38.80 -10.83
CA LYS A 141 24.00 39.36 -10.19
C LYS A 141 25.14 39.56 -11.18
N LEU A 142 25.32 38.64 -12.13
CA LEU A 142 26.32 38.77 -13.18
C LEU A 142 26.01 39.96 -14.10
N GLU A 143 24.76 40.09 -14.55
CA GLU A 143 24.33 41.23 -15.36
C GLU A 143 24.48 42.56 -14.60
N GLN A 144 24.15 42.59 -13.31
CA GLN A 144 24.36 43.79 -12.48
C GLN A 144 25.84 44.15 -12.35
N LEU A 145 26.72 43.16 -12.20
CA LEU A 145 28.16 43.38 -12.05
C LEU A 145 28.77 43.87 -13.37
N GLU A 146 28.33 43.33 -14.50
CA GLU A 146 28.74 43.80 -15.82
C GLU A 146 28.24 45.23 -16.09
N ASN A 147 26.97 45.51 -15.77
CA ASN A 147 26.42 46.86 -15.88
C ASN A 147 27.14 47.86 -14.97
N ASP A 148 27.48 47.48 -13.74
CA ASP A 148 28.25 48.33 -12.82
C ASP A 148 29.68 48.59 -13.35
N HIS A 149 30.31 47.58 -13.95
CA HIS A 149 31.61 47.74 -14.60
C HIS A 149 31.54 48.69 -15.80
N ILE A 150 30.55 48.55 -16.67
CA ILE A 150 30.32 49.46 -17.80
C ILE A 150 30.10 50.88 -17.29
N ARG A 151 29.22 51.05 -16.29
CA ARG A 151 28.95 52.36 -15.68
C ARG A 151 30.21 53.00 -15.11
N LYS A 152 31.01 52.25 -14.35
CA LYS A 152 32.28 52.76 -13.79
C LYS A 152 33.28 53.14 -14.88
N SER A 153 33.40 52.34 -15.94
CA SER A 153 34.29 52.66 -17.06
C SER A 153 33.83 53.89 -17.83
N TRP A 154 32.51 54.05 -18.01
CA TRP A 154 31.90 55.23 -18.61
C TRP A 154 32.14 56.48 -17.77
N ASP A 155 31.90 56.40 -16.45
CA ASP A 155 32.15 57.51 -15.51
C ASP A 155 33.62 57.90 -15.47
N TYR A 156 34.53 56.92 -15.49
CA TYR A 156 35.97 57.16 -15.57
C TYR A 156 36.34 57.89 -16.86
N LEU A 157 35.88 57.39 -18.01
CA LEU A 157 36.14 57.98 -19.32
C LEU A 157 35.56 59.40 -19.41
N TYR A 158 34.37 59.61 -18.87
CA TYR A 158 33.73 60.90 -18.82
C TYR A 158 34.55 61.85 -17.96
N ASN A 159 34.89 61.49 -16.72
CA ASN A 159 35.58 62.36 -15.78
C ASN A 159 37.01 62.71 -16.21
N ASN A 160 37.73 61.77 -16.81
CA ASN A 160 39.15 61.92 -17.14
C ASN A 160 39.42 62.56 -18.51
N ASN A 161 38.39 62.78 -19.36
CA ASN A 161 38.56 63.37 -20.69
C ASN A 161 38.13 64.84 -20.79
N GLY A 162 38.60 65.49 -21.86
CA GLY A 162 38.29 66.88 -22.19
C GLY A 162 36.84 67.12 -22.65
N ARG A 163 36.45 68.41 -22.75
CA ARG A 163 35.06 68.83 -23.07
C ARG A 163 34.52 68.26 -24.39
N ALA A 164 35.36 68.07 -25.41
CA ALA A 164 34.93 67.54 -26.70
C ALA A 164 34.40 66.10 -26.60
N VAL A 165 35.11 65.23 -25.87
CA VAL A 165 34.71 63.83 -25.65
C VAL A 165 33.46 63.75 -24.77
N LYS A 166 33.37 64.58 -23.72
CA LYS A 166 32.17 64.69 -22.88
C LYS A 166 30.92 65.05 -23.69
N LYS A 167 31.04 65.98 -24.63
CA LYS A 167 29.93 66.39 -25.50
C LYS A 167 29.45 65.25 -26.40
N LEU A 168 30.39 64.50 -27.01
CA LEU A 168 30.07 63.32 -27.81
C LEU A 168 29.40 62.22 -26.98
N MET A 169 29.89 61.99 -25.76
CA MET A 169 29.29 61.01 -24.83
C MET A 169 27.86 61.39 -24.43
N ASN A 170 27.59 62.66 -24.15
CA ASN A 170 26.23 63.13 -23.84
C ASN A 170 25.29 63.00 -25.05
N GLU A 171 25.77 63.31 -26.25
CA GLU A 171 24.99 63.15 -27.49
C GLU A 171 24.66 61.68 -27.77
N ALA A 172 25.61 60.77 -27.51
CA ALA A 172 25.38 59.33 -27.60
C ALA A 172 24.34 58.85 -26.58
N TYR A 173 24.38 59.37 -25.35
CA TYR A 173 23.41 59.07 -24.29
C TYR A 173 21.99 59.53 -24.68
N ASP A 174 21.82 60.79 -25.07
CA ASP A 174 20.52 61.36 -25.49
C ASP A 174 19.93 60.61 -26.70
N THR A 175 20.80 60.20 -27.63
CA THR A 175 20.38 59.41 -28.80
C THR A 175 19.92 58.02 -28.39
N SER A 176 20.56 57.39 -27.41
CA SER A 176 20.17 56.08 -26.90
C SER A 176 18.83 56.12 -26.15
N GLU A 177 18.60 57.15 -25.33
CA GLU A 177 17.35 57.33 -24.57
C GLU A 177 16.14 57.55 -25.50
N ARG A 178 16.32 58.37 -26.55
CA ARG A 178 15.29 58.59 -27.59
C ARG A 178 14.96 57.32 -28.39
N ARG A 179 15.88 56.37 -28.50
CA ARG A 179 15.63 55.08 -29.16
C ARG A 179 14.98 54.06 -28.24
N ALA A 180 15.25 54.09 -26.94
CA ALA A 180 14.65 53.18 -25.96
C ALA A 180 13.22 53.59 -25.54
N GLY A 181 12.88 54.88 -25.64
CA GLY A 181 11.53 55.41 -25.35
C GLY A 181 10.52 55.33 -26.50
N LYS A 182 10.84 54.64 -27.59
CA LYS A 182 9.93 54.32 -28.71
C LYS A 182 9.70 52.82 -28.77
#